data_AF-A0A9E2Q757-F1
#
_entry.id   AF-A0A9E2Q757-F1
#
_cell.length_a   1.000
_cell.length_b   1.000
_cell.length_c   1.000
_cell.angle_alpha   90.00
_cell.angle_beta   90.00
_cell.angle_gamma   90.00
#
_symmetry.space_group_name_H-M   'P 1'
#
loop_
_entity.id
_entity.type
_entity.pdbx_description
1 polymer ?
#
loop_
_entity_poly.entity_id
_entity_poly.type
_entity_poly.pdbx_seq_one_letter_code
_entity_poly.pdbx_strand_id
1 'polypeptide(L)'
;GDYYGFRDTGIEIRNGVIYRDEGTRQGLAFYRDGHVEVYDETTTDAQTLVDAGVWNTLSFGPAIVEDGAIAADITDYEVDTNVGNHSIQGDQPRTLIGVIDDNHLVFVVVDGRSEGYSAGVDLEEAAQIMLDLGCTTAYNLDGGGSSTMVFNGSVVNNPLGNGTERGTSDILYIG
;
A
#
# COMPACT_ATOMS: atom_id res chain seq x y z
N GLY A 1 5.12 -2.42 3.39
CA GLY A 1 5.76 -1.08 3.43
C GLY A 1 5.95 -0.62 2.01
N ASP A 2 6.77 0.41 1.79
CA ASP A 2 7.07 0.86 0.43
C ASP A 2 8.31 0.17 -0.18
N TYR A 3 8.44 0.27 -1.50
CA TYR A 3 9.59 -0.11 -2.31
C TYR A 3 10.78 0.88 -2.17
N TYR A 4 10.94 1.50 -0.99
CA TYR A 4 11.89 2.58 -0.74
C TYR A 4 13.32 2.23 -1.20
N GLY A 5 13.85 1.05 -0.87
CA GLY A 5 15.23 0.68 -1.24
C GLY A 5 15.41 0.25 -2.70
N PHE A 6 14.31 0.00 -3.42
CA PHE A 6 14.30 -0.53 -4.78
C PHE A 6 13.94 0.53 -5.84
N ARG A 7 13.41 1.68 -5.41
CA ARG A 7 13.08 2.83 -6.27
C ARG A 7 13.88 4.06 -5.84
N ASP A 8 14.10 4.96 -6.79
CA ASP A 8 14.60 6.32 -6.61
C ASP A 8 13.52 7.39 -6.85
N THR A 9 12.28 6.97 -7.16
CA THR A 9 11.09 7.83 -7.36
C THR A 9 10.08 7.69 -6.21
N GLY A 10 9.15 8.62 -6.10
CA GLY A 10 8.16 8.74 -5.03
C GLY A 10 8.40 9.92 -4.11
N ILE A 11 7.35 10.40 -3.45
CA ILE A 11 7.49 11.36 -2.34
C ILE A 11 7.48 10.58 -1.02
N GLU A 12 8.59 10.64 -0.29
CA GLU A 12 8.81 9.83 0.91
C GLU A 12 9.05 10.73 2.13
N ILE A 13 8.03 10.80 2.98
CA ILE A 13 8.05 11.48 4.27
C ILE A 13 7.93 10.42 5.35
N ARG A 14 8.82 10.48 6.35
CA ARG A 14 8.74 9.61 7.54
C ARG A 14 8.89 10.47 8.79
N ASN A 15 7.88 10.44 9.66
CA ASN A 15 7.84 11.26 10.86
C ASN A 15 8.10 12.75 10.60
N GLY A 16 7.50 13.29 9.54
CA GLY A 16 7.64 14.69 9.11
C GLY A 16 9.01 15.06 8.54
N VAL A 17 9.90 14.09 8.33
CA VAL A 17 11.20 14.29 7.68
C VAL A 17 11.10 13.85 6.22
N ILE A 18 11.55 14.70 5.30
CA ILE A 18 11.59 14.42 3.87
C ILE A 18 12.83 13.57 3.56
N TYR A 19 12.62 12.38 3.01
CA TYR A 19 13.67 11.47 2.56
C TYR A 19 13.80 11.43 1.03
N ARG A 20 12.71 11.74 0.31
CA ARG A 20 12.66 11.78 -1.15
C ARG A 20 11.54 12.69 -1.63
N ASP A 21 11.79 13.34 -2.76
CA ASP A 21 10.86 14.26 -3.39
C ASP A 21 10.96 14.13 -4.93
N GLU A 22 10.60 12.95 -5.43
CA GLU A 22 10.71 12.58 -6.85
C GLU A 22 9.37 12.00 -7.34
N GLY A 23 8.30 12.78 -7.18
CA GLY A 23 6.91 12.37 -7.41
C GLY A 23 6.63 11.86 -8.82
N THR A 24 5.93 10.73 -8.94
CA THR A 24 5.67 10.10 -10.24
C THR A 24 4.33 9.38 -10.36
N ARG A 25 3.57 9.23 -9.26
CA ARG A 25 2.35 8.41 -9.21
C ARG A 25 1.37 8.92 -8.15
N GLN A 26 0.30 8.15 -7.89
CA GLN A 26 -0.54 8.38 -6.71
C GLN A 26 0.18 7.92 -5.45
N GLY A 27 0.20 8.75 -4.42
CA GLY A 27 0.66 8.43 -3.07
C GLY A 27 -0.50 8.38 -2.07
N LEU A 28 -0.22 7.87 -0.87
CA LEU A 28 -1.09 7.95 0.30
C LEU A 28 -0.41 8.81 1.38
N ALA A 29 -1.07 9.84 1.87
CA ALA A 29 -0.55 10.75 2.89
C ALA A 29 -1.28 10.56 4.22
N PHE A 30 -0.52 10.47 5.31
CA PHE A 30 -1.03 10.38 6.68
C PHE A 30 -0.78 11.71 7.38
N TYR A 31 -1.82 12.35 7.87
CA TYR A 31 -1.74 13.62 8.57
C TYR A 31 -1.65 13.43 10.09
N ARG A 32 -1.14 14.46 10.79
CA ARG A 32 -1.00 14.43 12.25
C ARG A 32 -2.32 14.46 13.01
N ASP A 33 -3.40 14.89 12.39
CA ASP A 33 -4.76 14.93 12.95
C ASP A 33 -5.52 13.60 12.76
N GLY A 34 -4.95 12.66 12.01
CA GLY A 34 -5.51 11.34 11.74
C GLY A 34 -6.22 11.21 10.40
N HIS A 35 -6.30 12.29 9.62
CA HIS A 35 -6.76 12.25 8.23
C HIS A 35 -5.78 11.46 7.37
N VAL A 36 -6.31 10.72 6.40
CA VAL A 36 -5.53 9.99 5.40
C VAL A 36 -6.19 10.17 4.03
N GLU A 37 -5.39 10.56 3.04
CA GLU A 37 -5.89 10.73 1.67
C GLU A 37 -4.92 10.23 0.61
N VAL A 38 -5.48 9.91 -0.54
CA VAL A 38 -4.73 9.69 -1.77
C VAL A 38 -4.41 11.05 -2.39
N TYR A 39 -3.20 11.21 -2.90
CA TYR A 39 -2.77 12.44 -3.57
C TYR A 39 -1.98 12.11 -4.85
N ASP A 40 -1.94 13.05 -5.79
CA ASP A 40 -1.12 12.94 -7.01
C ASP A 40 0.25 13.58 -6.77
N GLU A 41 1.28 12.75 -6.65
CA GLU A 41 2.66 13.19 -6.41
C GLU A 41 3.20 14.09 -7.53
N THR A 42 2.65 14.01 -8.75
CA THR A 42 3.14 14.81 -9.89
C THR A 42 2.68 16.26 -9.85
N THR A 43 1.79 16.59 -8.92
CA THR A 43 1.15 17.91 -8.81
C THR A 43 1.54 18.67 -7.53
N THR A 44 2.38 18.08 -6.68
CA THR A 44 2.83 18.63 -5.41
C THR A 44 4.30 18.35 -5.16
N ASP A 45 4.82 18.79 -4.01
CA ASP A 45 6.17 18.49 -3.54
C ASP A 45 6.16 18.13 -2.05
N ALA A 46 7.22 17.49 -1.60
CA ALA A 46 7.32 16.99 -0.22
C ALA A 46 7.23 18.11 0.82
N GLN A 47 7.77 19.30 0.52
CA GLN A 47 7.75 20.41 1.46
C GLN A 47 6.32 20.95 1.65
N THR A 48 5.56 21.08 0.56
CA THR A 48 4.15 21.49 0.58
C THR A 48 3.32 20.54 1.43
N LEU A 49 3.54 19.22 1.30
CA LEU A 49 2.87 18.21 2.12
C LEU A 49 3.24 18.33 3.61
N VAL A 50 4.51 18.49 3.93
CA VAL A 50 4.96 18.69 5.32
C VAL A 50 4.34 19.96 5.92
N ASP A 51 4.31 21.05 5.17
CA ASP A 51 3.72 22.33 5.60
C ASP A 51 2.20 22.22 5.79
N ALA A 52 1.53 21.35 5.01
CA ALA A 52 0.12 21.02 5.16
C ALA A 52 -0.18 20.08 6.34
N GLY A 53 0.84 19.56 7.02
CA GLY A 53 0.68 18.73 8.22
C GLY A 53 0.85 17.23 7.99
N VAL A 54 1.27 16.79 6.80
CA VAL A 54 1.60 15.40 6.53
C VAL A 54 2.74 14.92 7.45
N TRP A 55 2.55 13.72 7.99
CA TRP A 55 3.47 13.04 8.90
C TRP A 55 4.20 11.88 8.24
N ASN A 56 3.50 11.09 7.43
CA ASN A 56 4.09 10.02 6.64
C ASN A 56 3.45 9.98 5.25
N THR A 57 4.19 9.48 4.27
CA THR A 57 3.65 9.14 2.96
C THR A 57 3.98 7.69 2.60
N LEU A 58 3.20 7.14 1.66
CA LEU A 58 3.50 5.91 0.92
C LEU A 58 3.36 6.20 -0.57
N SER A 59 4.28 5.69 -1.37
CA SER A 59 4.45 5.90 -2.81
C SER A 59 4.46 4.55 -3.54
N PHE A 60 3.30 3.88 -3.62
CA PHE A 60 3.16 2.60 -4.30
C PHE A 60 1.97 2.54 -5.24
N GLY A 61 0.78 2.30 -4.70
CA GLY A 61 -0.48 2.33 -5.42
C GLY A 61 -0.87 1.03 -6.10
N PRO A 62 -2.01 1.03 -6.79
CA PRO A 62 -2.90 2.18 -6.93
C PRO A 62 -3.76 2.41 -5.68
N ALA A 63 -4.46 3.55 -5.63
CA ALA A 63 -5.70 3.61 -4.87
C ALA A 63 -6.70 2.63 -5.49
N ILE A 64 -7.37 1.85 -4.64
CA ILE A 64 -8.32 0.81 -5.08
C ILE A 64 -9.76 1.11 -4.64
N VAL A 65 -9.92 1.96 -3.63
CA VAL A 65 -11.21 2.52 -3.23
C VAL A 65 -11.02 4.03 -3.03
N GLU A 66 -11.90 4.81 -3.64
CA GLU A 66 -11.97 6.28 -3.52
C GLU A 66 -13.44 6.68 -3.35
N ASP A 67 -13.73 7.58 -2.39
CA ASP A 67 -15.09 8.05 -2.08
C ASP A 67 -16.12 6.92 -1.85
N GLY A 68 -15.67 5.80 -1.26
CA GLY A 68 -16.52 4.64 -0.97
C GLY A 68 -16.94 3.84 -2.21
N ALA A 69 -16.24 4.00 -3.33
CA ALA A 69 -16.42 3.22 -4.55
C ALA A 69 -15.09 2.63 -5.04
N ILE A 70 -15.16 1.53 -5.78
CA ILE A 70 -13.98 0.96 -6.45
C ILE A 70 -13.40 2.00 -7.41
N ALA A 71 -12.09 2.26 -7.30
CA ALA A 71 -11.41 3.23 -8.15
C ALA A 71 -11.46 2.81 -9.63
N ALA A 72 -11.56 3.79 -10.52
CA ALA A 72 -11.59 3.53 -11.97
C ALA A 72 -10.23 3.03 -12.47
N ASP A 73 -10.25 2.24 -13.54
CA ASP A 73 -9.06 1.82 -14.30
C ASP A 73 -7.98 1.05 -13.50
N ILE A 74 -8.32 0.49 -12.33
CA ILE A 74 -7.38 -0.32 -11.53
C ILE A 74 -6.95 -1.62 -12.23
N THR A 75 -7.74 -2.09 -13.21
CA THR A 75 -7.45 -3.30 -14.00
C THR A 75 -6.38 -3.10 -15.08
N ASP A 76 -6.12 -1.84 -15.48
CA ASP A 76 -5.09 -1.49 -16.47
C ASP A 76 -3.87 -0.81 -15.81
N TYR A 77 -3.85 -0.76 -14.47
CA TYR A 77 -2.79 -0.10 -13.71
C TYR A 77 -1.52 -0.94 -13.70
N GLU A 78 -0.42 -0.38 -14.18
CA GLU A 78 0.88 -1.05 -14.21
C GLU A 78 1.92 -0.21 -13.46
N VAL A 79 2.66 -0.86 -12.57
CA VAL A 79 3.79 -0.25 -11.85
C VAL A 79 5.01 -1.12 -12.04
N ASP A 80 6.15 -0.46 -12.27
CA ASP A 80 7.46 -1.08 -12.44
C ASP A 80 7.48 -2.24 -13.46
N THR A 81 7.11 -1.96 -14.71
CA THR A 81 7.13 -2.90 -15.84
C THR A 81 8.53 -3.33 -16.30
N ASN A 82 9.54 -3.21 -15.45
CA ASN A 82 10.93 -3.57 -15.74
C ASN A 82 11.11 -5.10 -15.79
N VAL A 83 12.08 -5.56 -16.58
CA VAL A 83 12.36 -7.00 -16.76
C VAL A 83 12.71 -7.65 -15.43
N GLY A 84 11.91 -8.64 -15.02
CA GLY A 84 12.08 -9.40 -13.77
C GLY A 84 11.05 -9.06 -12.68
N ASN A 85 10.26 -8.00 -12.85
CA ASN A 85 9.13 -7.73 -11.97
C ASN A 85 7.90 -8.51 -12.40
N HIS A 86 7.08 -8.88 -11.42
CA HIS A 86 5.75 -9.40 -11.66
C HIS A 86 4.79 -8.24 -11.83
N SER A 87 3.91 -8.31 -12.82
CA SER A 87 2.77 -7.39 -12.91
C SER A 87 1.99 -7.43 -11.61
N ILE A 88 1.48 -6.26 -11.23
CA ILE A 88 0.55 -6.08 -10.12
C ILE A 88 -0.83 -6.68 -10.44
N GLN A 89 -1.10 -7.03 -11.71
CA GLN A 89 -2.38 -7.58 -12.16
C GLN A 89 -2.55 -9.08 -11.87
N GLY A 90 -3.81 -9.52 -11.92
CA GLY A 90 -4.24 -10.89 -11.62
C GLY A 90 -4.13 -11.27 -10.14
N ASP A 91 -4.29 -12.55 -9.84
CA ASP A 91 -4.28 -13.05 -8.47
C ASP A 91 -2.87 -12.94 -7.86
N GLN A 92 -2.73 -12.07 -6.86
CA GLN A 92 -1.47 -11.88 -6.13
C GLN A 92 -1.69 -11.91 -4.62
N PRO A 93 -0.65 -12.24 -3.83
CA PRO A 93 -0.60 -11.83 -2.44
C PRO A 93 -0.66 -10.30 -2.37
N ARG A 94 -1.45 -9.75 -1.45
CA ARG A 94 -1.67 -8.31 -1.30
C ARG A 94 -1.37 -7.84 0.11
N THR A 95 -0.89 -6.61 0.22
CA THR A 95 -0.91 -5.83 1.46
C THR A 95 -1.73 -4.58 1.20
N LEU A 96 -2.78 -4.36 1.98
CA LEU A 96 -3.73 -3.28 1.77
C LEU A 96 -3.83 -2.44 3.05
N ILE A 97 -4.04 -1.15 2.85
CA ILE A 97 -4.47 -0.23 3.89
C ILE A 97 -5.79 0.42 3.48
N GLY A 98 -6.71 0.54 4.43
CA GLY A 98 -7.99 1.21 4.28
C GLY A 98 -8.25 2.20 5.39
N VAL A 99 -9.12 3.15 5.10
CA VAL A 99 -9.57 4.21 5.99
C VAL A 99 -11.09 4.10 6.08
N ILE A 100 -11.62 3.91 7.29
CA ILE A 100 -13.06 3.95 7.56
C ILE A 100 -13.48 5.40 7.91
N ASP A 101 -12.67 6.06 8.72
CA ASP A 101 -12.83 7.43 9.19
C ASP A 101 -11.47 7.94 9.72
N ASP A 102 -11.40 9.21 10.12
CA ASP A 102 -10.20 9.79 10.74
C ASP A 102 -9.76 8.94 11.94
N ASN A 103 -8.47 8.59 11.98
CA ASN A 103 -7.87 7.69 12.99
C ASN A 103 -8.43 6.26 13.01
N HIS A 104 -9.25 5.84 12.04
CA HIS A 104 -9.81 4.50 11.95
C HIS A 104 -9.31 3.78 10.70
N LEU A 105 -8.18 3.08 10.87
CA LEU A 105 -7.50 2.37 9.79
C LEU A 105 -7.77 0.87 9.83
N VAL A 106 -7.79 0.26 8.65
CA VAL A 106 -7.88 -1.18 8.44
C VAL A 106 -6.63 -1.63 7.68
N PHE A 107 -6.01 -2.72 8.14
CA PHE A 107 -4.87 -3.35 7.44
C PHE A 107 -5.25 -4.77 7.07
N VAL A 108 -5.06 -5.14 5.81
CA VAL A 108 -5.36 -6.48 5.30
C VAL A 108 -4.11 -7.03 4.63
N VAL A 109 -3.80 -8.29 4.92
CA VAL A 109 -2.84 -9.08 4.15
C VAL A 109 -3.56 -10.29 3.58
N VAL A 110 -3.44 -10.46 2.27
CA VAL A 110 -3.95 -11.62 1.55
C VAL A 110 -2.77 -12.46 1.12
N ASP A 111 -2.71 -13.72 1.58
CA ASP A 111 -1.74 -14.68 1.09
C ASP A 111 -2.06 -15.06 -0.36
N GLY A 112 -1.07 -15.50 -1.13
CA GLY A 112 -1.28 -15.95 -2.51
C GLY A 112 -0.10 -16.75 -3.03
N ARG A 113 -0.21 -17.24 -4.27
CA ARG A 113 0.80 -18.13 -4.91
C ARG A 113 1.13 -19.37 -4.04
N SER A 114 0.17 -19.83 -3.25
CA SER A 114 0.32 -20.96 -2.33
C SER A 114 -0.63 -22.08 -2.75
N GLU A 115 -0.08 -23.09 -3.43
CA GLU A 115 -0.85 -24.21 -3.99
C GLU A 115 -1.66 -24.93 -2.90
N GLY A 116 -2.96 -25.10 -3.14
CA GLY A 116 -3.87 -25.76 -2.20
C GLY A 116 -4.28 -24.93 -0.98
N TYR A 117 -3.85 -23.66 -0.88
CA TYR A 117 -4.18 -22.76 0.22
C TYR A 117 -4.75 -21.42 -0.25
N SER A 118 -4.00 -20.66 -1.05
CA SER A 118 -4.46 -19.37 -1.57
C SER A 118 -3.82 -19.02 -2.91
N ALA A 119 -4.66 -18.67 -3.90
CA ALA A 119 -4.21 -18.12 -5.17
C ALA A 119 -3.73 -16.66 -5.02
N GLY A 120 -4.32 -15.91 -4.08
CA GLY A 120 -4.24 -14.46 -4.02
C GLY A 120 -5.57 -13.86 -4.46
N VAL A 121 -5.58 -12.54 -4.66
CA VAL A 121 -6.72 -11.80 -5.22
C VAL A 121 -6.25 -10.80 -6.25
N ASP A 122 -7.11 -10.50 -7.23
CA ASP A 122 -6.90 -9.36 -8.12
C ASP A 122 -7.21 -8.02 -7.43
N LEU A 123 -7.04 -6.91 -8.14
CA LEU A 123 -7.26 -5.57 -7.58
C LEU A 123 -8.74 -5.24 -7.35
N GLU A 124 -9.66 -5.79 -8.16
CA GLU A 124 -11.10 -5.58 -7.97
C GLU A 124 -11.61 -6.34 -6.75
N GLU A 125 -11.18 -7.60 -6.59
CA GLU A 125 -11.46 -8.41 -5.40
C GLU A 125 -10.86 -7.77 -4.15
N ALA A 126 -9.62 -7.27 -4.23
CA ALA A 126 -9.00 -6.51 -3.14
C ALA A 126 -9.82 -5.26 -2.77
N ALA A 127 -10.28 -4.49 -3.76
CA ALA A 127 -11.13 -3.32 -3.53
C ALA A 127 -12.44 -3.71 -2.85
N GLN A 128 -13.08 -4.78 -3.32
CA GLN A 128 -14.32 -5.29 -2.75
C GLN A 128 -14.16 -5.71 -1.28
N ILE A 129 -13.06 -6.40 -0.94
CA ILE A 129 -12.73 -6.75 0.47
C ILE A 129 -12.69 -5.49 1.34
N MET A 130 -12.04 -4.43 0.86
CA MET A 130 -11.90 -3.18 1.63
C MET A 130 -13.23 -2.44 1.79
N LEU A 131 -14.07 -2.44 0.74
CA LEU A 131 -15.44 -1.90 0.81
C LEU A 131 -16.32 -2.67 1.80
N ASP A 132 -16.26 -4.00 1.78
CA ASP A 132 -17.03 -4.85 2.69
C ASP A 132 -16.62 -4.64 4.16
N LEU A 133 -15.37 -4.22 4.39
CA LEU A 133 -14.86 -3.81 5.71
C LEU A 133 -15.22 -2.36 6.08
N GLY A 134 -15.91 -1.64 5.20
CA GLY A 134 -16.41 -0.28 5.43
C GLY A 134 -15.43 0.84 5.09
N CYS A 135 -14.37 0.56 4.34
CA CYS A 135 -13.39 1.58 3.98
C CYS A 135 -13.97 2.55 2.93
N THR A 136 -13.81 3.85 3.16
CA THR A 136 -14.14 4.90 2.18
C THR A 136 -12.96 5.20 1.24
N THR A 137 -11.74 4.93 1.71
CA THR A 137 -10.51 5.03 0.94
C THR A 137 -9.69 3.76 1.19
N ALA A 138 -9.11 3.18 0.13
CA ALA A 138 -8.18 2.06 0.28
C ALA A 138 -7.08 2.12 -0.77
N TYR A 139 -5.90 1.67 -0.38
CA TYR A 139 -4.68 1.80 -1.15
C TYR A 139 -3.88 0.50 -1.11
N ASN A 140 -3.43 0.05 -2.28
CA ASN A 140 -2.61 -1.14 -2.40
C ASN A 140 -1.14 -0.79 -2.12
N LEU A 141 -0.49 -1.59 -1.27
CA LEU A 141 0.92 -1.48 -0.96
C LEU A 141 1.71 -2.57 -1.68
N ASP A 142 3.02 -2.62 -1.40
CA ASP A 142 3.85 -3.70 -1.86
C ASP A 142 3.30 -5.07 -1.43
N GLY A 143 3.28 -5.99 -2.39
CA GLY A 143 2.60 -7.27 -2.32
C GLY A 143 3.49 -8.42 -2.78
N GLY A 144 2.89 -9.52 -3.22
CA GLY A 144 3.67 -10.70 -3.60
C GLY A 144 4.49 -11.23 -2.43
N GLY A 145 5.77 -11.52 -2.66
CA GLY A 145 6.66 -12.14 -1.67
C GLY A 145 7.01 -11.28 -0.45
N SER A 146 6.65 -9.99 -0.43
CA SER A 146 6.83 -9.12 0.74
C SER A 146 5.59 -9.05 1.63
N SER A 147 4.44 -9.58 1.19
CA SER A 147 3.18 -9.54 1.95
C SER A 147 3.32 -10.30 3.27
N THR A 148 3.48 -9.56 4.35
CA THR A 148 3.75 -10.10 5.69
C THR A 148 3.08 -9.22 6.74
N MET A 149 2.34 -9.85 7.65
CA MET A 149 1.82 -9.20 8.85
C MET A 149 2.47 -9.82 10.08
N VAL A 150 3.00 -8.97 10.96
CA VAL A 150 3.52 -9.36 12.27
C VAL A 150 2.61 -8.78 13.34
N PHE A 151 2.08 -9.65 14.20
CA PHE A 151 1.26 -9.26 15.34
C PHE A 151 1.86 -9.85 16.61
N ASN A 152 2.11 -9.01 17.61
CA ASN A 152 2.74 -9.39 18.88
C ASN A 152 4.04 -10.20 18.69
N GLY A 153 4.88 -9.76 17.75
CA GLY A 153 6.19 -10.37 17.48
C GLY A 153 6.14 -11.71 16.73
N SER A 154 4.97 -12.11 16.21
CA SER A 154 4.81 -13.33 15.42
C SER A 154 4.22 -13.03 14.05
N VAL A 155 4.71 -13.69 13.01
CA VAL A 155 4.08 -13.68 11.68
C VAL A 155 2.73 -14.38 11.78
N VAL A 156 1.67 -13.73 11.27
CA VAL A 156 0.29 -14.24 11.36
C VAL A 156 -0.32 -14.67 10.02
N ASN A 157 0.39 -14.45 8.91
CA ASN A 157 0.01 -14.96 7.60
C ASN A 157 0.97 -16.08 7.14
N ASN A 158 0.77 -16.62 5.93
CA ASN A 158 1.62 -17.64 5.33
C ASN A 158 2.32 -17.11 4.06
N PRO A 159 3.37 -16.28 4.20
CA PRO A 159 4.04 -15.66 3.06
C PRO A 159 4.48 -16.71 2.03
N LEU A 160 3.96 -16.59 0.81
CA LEU A 160 4.22 -17.48 -0.34
C LEU A 160 4.00 -18.99 -0.09
N GLY A 161 3.33 -19.37 1.00
CA GLY A 161 3.15 -20.78 1.37
C GLY A 161 4.28 -21.41 2.19
N ASN A 162 5.30 -20.63 2.59
CA ASN A 162 6.49 -21.11 3.27
C ASN A 162 6.67 -20.53 4.69
N GLY A 163 5.71 -19.73 5.17
CA GLY A 163 5.69 -19.24 6.55
C GLY A 163 6.90 -18.39 6.97
N THR A 164 7.67 -17.90 6.00
CA THR A 164 8.93 -17.16 6.23
C THR A 164 8.89 -15.84 5.49
N GLU A 165 9.18 -14.75 6.19
CA GLU A 165 9.20 -13.40 5.63
C GLU A 165 10.39 -13.18 4.68
N ARG A 166 10.21 -12.26 3.73
CA ARG A 166 11.30 -11.72 2.91
C ARG A 166 11.84 -10.46 3.58
N GLY A 167 13.15 -10.21 3.45
CA GLY A 167 13.72 -8.91 3.83
C GLY A 167 13.10 -7.78 3.02
N THR A 168 12.52 -6.79 3.69
CA THR A 168 11.95 -5.57 3.09
C THR A 168 12.74 -4.35 3.52
N SER A 169 12.70 -3.28 2.71
CA SER A 169 13.40 -2.02 3.01
C SER A 169 12.59 -1.07 3.90
N ASP A 170 11.28 -1.30 4.02
CA ASP A 170 10.36 -0.40 4.72
C ASP A 170 9.18 -1.19 5.31
N ILE A 171 8.63 -0.68 6.41
CA ILE A 171 7.52 -1.28 7.15
C ILE A 171 6.54 -0.22 7.64
N LEU A 172 5.28 -0.62 7.81
CA LEU A 172 4.33 0.12 8.63
C LEU A 172 4.33 -0.50 10.03
N TYR A 173 4.55 0.32 11.05
CA TYR A 173 4.61 -0.11 12.44
C TYR A 173 3.59 0.66 13.27
N ILE A 174 2.79 -0.08 14.03
CA ILE A 174 1.82 0.45 14.99
C ILE A 174 2.26 -0.01 16.39
N GLY A 175 2.46 0.92 17.32
CA GLY A 175 2.92 0.63 18.68
C GLY A 175 2.87 1.83 19.61
#